data_AF-A0A9X3DVN3-F1
#
_entry.id   AF-A0A9X3DVN3-F1
#
_cell.length_a   1.000
_cell.length_b   1.000
_cell.length_c   1.000
_cell.angle_alpha   90.00
_cell.angle_beta   90.00
_cell.angle_gamma   90.00
#
_symmetry.space_group_name_H-M   'P 1'
#
loop_
_entity.id
_entity.type
_entity.pdbx_description
1 polymer ?
#
loop_
_entity_poly.entity_id
_entity_poly.type
_entity_poly.pdbx_seq_one_letter_code
_entity_poly.pdbx_strand_id
1 'polypeptide(L)'
;MRLKALNENSGLFQFIPFNVPNYSVKTSTSGNISAKKISENGKIIDPPKEVLNKQQQLLNNTDNNKSGILREEIADSYFKNSGYTKLESKCGSNCFDGVYMKNGEIYVVEVKPLKERGSVKLSDNKNSPNDIGVQMSDKWIDSRITALKESNNIDSVKTSAILQKAKLDKKPINKIVVGVNEKRAVTLNLGQMRVK
;
A
#
# COMPACT_ATOMS: atom_id res chain seq x y z
N MET A 1 34.92 39.33 -10.24
CA MET A 1 33.54 38.82 -10.04
C MET A 1 33.63 37.30 -9.92
N ARG A 2 33.72 36.76 -8.69
CA ARG A 2 33.81 35.31 -8.43
C ARG A 2 32.46 34.84 -7.91
N LEU A 3 31.81 33.97 -8.67
CA LEU A 3 30.56 33.31 -8.31
C LEU A 3 30.79 32.42 -7.09
N LYS A 4 29.99 32.64 -6.04
CA LYS A 4 29.94 31.83 -4.83
C LYS A 4 29.36 30.45 -5.15
N ALA A 5 30.02 29.42 -4.64
CA ALA A 5 29.53 28.06 -4.59
C ALA A 5 28.16 28.01 -3.87
N LEU A 6 27.21 27.31 -4.47
CA LEU A 6 25.94 26.97 -3.83
C LEU A 6 26.18 25.81 -2.87
N ASN A 7 25.66 26.02 -1.66
CA ASN A 7 25.82 25.24 -0.46
C ASN A 7 25.01 23.93 -0.56
N GLU A 8 25.69 22.80 -0.44
CA GLU A 8 25.11 21.50 -0.13
C GLU A 8 24.67 21.53 1.34
N ASN A 9 23.36 21.65 1.61
CA ASN A 9 22.67 21.10 2.80
C ASN A 9 21.27 21.67 2.94
N SER A 10 20.30 21.03 2.27
CA SER A 10 18.95 20.91 2.80
C SER A 10 18.36 19.63 2.23
N GLY A 11 18.53 18.53 2.95
CA GLY A 11 17.88 17.23 2.70
C GLY A 11 16.37 17.29 2.94
N LEU A 12 15.70 18.26 2.30
CA LEU A 12 14.27 18.22 2.06
C LEU A 12 14.05 17.11 1.04
N PHE A 13 13.81 15.90 1.52
CA PHE A 13 13.08 14.90 0.77
C PHE A 13 11.80 15.58 0.30
N GLN A 14 11.79 16.02 -0.95
CA GLN A 14 10.64 16.67 -1.54
C GLN A 14 9.53 15.62 -1.55
N PHE A 15 8.61 15.74 -0.60
CA PHE A 15 7.40 14.94 -0.53
C PHE A 15 6.63 15.20 -1.82
N ILE A 16 6.85 14.37 -2.85
CA ILE A 16 5.94 14.34 -3.99
C ILE A 16 4.63 13.79 -3.40
N PRO A 17 3.56 14.60 -3.30
CA PRO A 17 2.29 14.13 -2.78
C PRO A 17 1.87 12.89 -3.58
N PHE A 18 1.32 11.88 -2.91
CA PHE A 18 0.84 10.68 -3.61
C PHE A 18 -0.22 11.02 -4.69
N ASN A 19 -0.83 12.20 -4.64
CA ASN A 19 -1.88 12.67 -5.55
C ASN A 19 -1.42 13.22 -6.92
N VAL A 20 -0.33 12.73 -7.52
CA VAL A 20 -0.04 13.10 -8.93
C VAL A 20 -0.71 12.07 -9.86
N PRO A 21 -1.87 12.37 -10.49
CA PRO A 21 -2.65 11.41 -11.28
C PRO A 21 -1.91 10.80 -12.49
N ASN A 22 -0.77 11.37 -12.90
CA ASN A 22 0.01 10.90 -14.05
C ASN A 22 1.08 9.84 -13.72
N TYR A 23 1.24 9.43 -12.45
CA TYR A 23 2.24 8.43 -12.03
C TYR A 23 1.62 7.14 -11.46
N SER A 24 0.47 6.70 -11.98
CA SER A 24 -0.14 5.43 -11.56
C SER A 24 0.53 4.23 -12.25
N VAL A 25 1.05 3.30 -11.47
CA VAL A 25 1.59 2.04 -11.96
C VAL A 25 0.46 1.09 -12.35
N LYS A 26 0.43 0.66 -13.62
CA LYS A 26 -0.52 -0.36 -14.08
C LYS A 26 -0.01 -1.76 -13.76
N THR A 27 -0.85 -2.60 -13.17
CA THR A 27 -0.57 -4.03 -12.97
C THR A 27 -0.83 -4.81 -14.28
N SER A 28 -0.23 -6.00 -14.43
CA SER A 28 -0.68 -6.93 -15.48
C SER A 28 -2.12 -7.40 -15.19
N THR A 29 -2.72 -8.11 -16.16
CA THR A 29 -4.02 -8.77 -15.96
C THR A 29 -3.98 -9.80 -14.83
N SER A 30 -2.83 -10.35 -14.51
CA SER A 30 -2.61 -11.26 -13.38
C SER A 30 -1.98 -10.55 -12.18
N GLY A 31 -2.01 -9.22 -12.07
CA GLY A 31 -1.52 -8.53 -10.88
C GLY A 31 0.00 -8.45 -10.72
N ASN A 32 0.79 -8.75 -11.76
CA ASN A 32 2.24 -8.58 -11.71
C ASN A 32 2.63 -7.10 -11.93
N ILE A 33 3.54 -6.61 -11.09
CA ILE A 33 4.24 -5.34 -11.22
C ILE A 33 5.72 -5.65 -11.45
N SER A 34 6.24 -5.29 -12.62
CA SER A 34 7.60 -5.63 -13.03
C SER A 34 8.67 -4.81 -12.30
N ALA A 35 9.88 -5.35 -12.26
CA ALA A 35 11.07 -4.68 -11.76
C ALA A 35 11.24 -3.27 -12.32
N LYS A 36 11.11 -3.14 -13.65
CA LYS A 36 11.21 -1.86 -14.36
C LYS A 36 10.20 -0.83 -13.84
N LYS A 37 8.94 -1.23 -13.67
CA LYS A 37 7.90 -0.32 -13.14
C LYS A 37 8.23 0.12 -11.71
N ILE A 38 8.79 -0.79 -10.90
CA ILE A 38 9.17 -0.51 -9.52
C ILE A 38 10.39 0.40 -9.47
N SER A 39 11.41 0.20 -10.31
CA SER A 39 12.57 1.08 -10.36
C SER A 39 12.23 2.49 -10.85
N GLU A 40 11.29 2.63 -11.78
CA GLU A 40 10.92 3.91 -12.38
C GLU A 40 9.93 4.72 -11.52
N ASN A 41 9.06 4.05 -10.77
CA ASN A 41 7.92 4.70 -10.10
C ASN A 41 7.84 4.42 -8.59
N GLY A 42 8.62 3.45 -8.10
CA GLY A 42 8.61 3.07 -6.69
C GLY A 42 9.34 4.11 -5.83
N LYS A 43 8.78 4.38 -4.66
CA LYS A 43 9.45 5.20 -3.64
C LYS A 43 9.92 4.30 -2.52
N ILE A 44 11.23 4.28 -2.29
CA ILE A 44 11.79 3.62 -1.11
C ILE A 44 11.18 4.29 0.12
N ILE A 45 10.71 3.46 1.04
CA ILE A 45 10.26 3.90 2.34
C ILE A 45 11.17 3.27 3.38
N ASP A 46 11.80 4.13 4.17
CA ASP A 46 12.64 3.70 5.27
C ASP A 46 11.79 3.70 6.54
N PRO A 47 11.46 2.53 7.11
CA PRO A 47 10.82 2.50 8.41
C PRO A 47 11.85 2.96 9.48
N PRO A 48 11.40 3.29 10.70
CA PRO A 48 12.31 3.66 11.78
C PRO A 48 13.42 2.62 11.99
N LYS A 49 14.57 3.05 12.51
CA LYS A 49 15.77 2.20 12.70
C LYS A 49 15.47 0.89 13.46
N GLU A 50 14.59 0.95 14.45
CA GLU A 50 14.13 -0.22 15.22
C GLU A 50 13.39 -1.27 14.36
N VAL A 51 12.68 -0.84 13.32
CA VAL A 51 11.96 -1.70 12.39
C VAL A 51 12.87 -2.22 11.27
N LEU A 52 13.92 -1.47 10.88
CA LEU A 52 14.95 -1.98 9.97
C LEU A 52 15.62 -3.25 10.51
N ASN A 53 15.80 -3.34 11.83
CA ASN A 53 16.31 -4.57 12.47
C ASN A 53 15.31 -5.74 12.35
N LYS A 54 14.01 -5.46 12.46
CA LYS A 54 12.96 -6.47 12.22
C LYS A 54 12.93 -6.93 10.77
N GLN A 55 13.19 -6.02 9.82
CA GLN A 55 13.20 -6.33 8.39
C GLN A 55 14.23 -7.40 8.02
N GLN A 56 15.39 -7.43 8.68
CA GLN A 56 16.39 -8.48 8.49
C GLN A 56 15.91 -9.88 8.91
N GLN A 57 14.90 -9.98 9.78
CA GLN A 57 14.33 -11.28 10.16
C GLN A 57 13.62 -11.97 8.99
N LEU A 58 13.30 -11.25 7.91
CA LEU A 58 12.75 -11.84 6.68
C LEU A 58 13.73 -12.79 5.98
N LEU A 59 15.05 -12.68 6.22
CA LEU A 59 16.06 -13.59 5.64
C LEU A 59 15.90 -15.04 6.11
N ASN A 60 15.56 -15.21 7.39
CA ASN A 60 15.64 -16.49 8.07
C ASN A 60 14.26 -17.10 8.35
N ASN A 61 13.19 -16.44 7.91
CA ASN A 61 11.83 -16.86 8.17
C ASN A 61 11.30 -17.73 7.02
N THR A 62 11.21 -19.04 7.25
CA THR A 62 10.66 -20.01 6.29
C THR A 62 9.14 -20.12 6.36
N ASP A 63 8.50 -19.51 7.38
CA ASP A 63 7.06 -19.48 7.54
C ASP A 63 6.47 -18.28 6.78
N ASN A 64 5.72 -18.60 5.71
CA ASN A 64 5.12 -17.59 4.83
C ASN A 64 4.10 -16.70 5.57
N ASN A 65 3.37 -17.24 6.57
CA ASN A 65 2.38 -16.48 7.32
C ASN A 65 3.07 -15.49 8.26
N LYS A 66 4.07 -15.95 9.02
CA LYS A 66 4.87 -15.05 9.87
C LYS A 66 5.58 -13.98 9.05
N SER A 67 6.10 -14.36 7.88
CA SER A 67 6.74 -13.42 6.97
C SER A 67 5.74 -12.42 6.37
N GLY A 68 4.49 -12.81 6.18
CA GLY A 68 3.40 -11.89 5.77
C GLY A 68 3.15 -10.84 6.85
N ILE A 69 2.88 -11.29 8.08
CA ILE A 69 2.63 -10.43 9.26
C ILE A 69 3.78 -9.44 9.45
N LEU A 70 5.02 -9.92 9.40
CA LEU A 70 6.19 -9.06 9.57
C LEU A 70 6.30 -7.96 8.50
N ARG A 71 5.95 -8.27 7.24
CA ARG A 71 5.92 -7.25 6.18
C ARG A 71 4.82 -6.22 6.43
N GLU A 72 3.66 -6.66 6.91
CA GLU A 72 2.58 -5.75 7.30
C GLU A 72 3.00 -4.83 8.45
N GLU A 73 3.69 -5.34 9.48
CA GLU A 73 4.25 -4.52 10.57
C GLU A 73 5.24 -3.48 10.06
N ILE A 74 6.13 -3.87 9.14
CA ILE A 74 7.13 -2.97 8.55
C ILE A 74 6.42 -1.85 7.78
N ALA A 75 5.47 -2.18 6.90
CA ALA A 75 4.70 -1.19 6.16
C ALA A 75 3.90 -0.27 7.09
N ASP A 76 3.20 -0.84 8.08
CA ASP A 76 2.40 -0.11 9.06
C ASP A 76 3.24 0.91 9.85
N SER A 77 4.46 0.52 10.24
CA SER A 77 5.36 1.41 10.97
C SER A 77 5.69 2.67 10.17
N TYR A 78 5.90 2.55 8.85
CA TYR A 78 6.17 3.70 7.99
C TYR A 78 4.97 4.65 7.96
N PHE A 79 3.76 4.12 7.76
CA PHE A 79 2.55 4.95 7.72
C PHE A 79 2.32 5.67 9.06
N LYS A 80 2.43 4.95 10.18
CA LYS A 80 2.29 5.54 11.53
C LYS A 80 3.31 6.65 11.78
N ASN A 81 4.59 6.40 11.53
CA ASN A 81 5.65 7.39 11.74
C ASN A 81 5.58 8.56 10.73
N SER A 82 4.93 8.35 9.59
CA SER A 82 4.66 9.39 8.61
C SER A 82 3.37 10.18 8.94
N GLY A 83 2.78 10.02 10.13
CA GLY A 83 1.61 10.77 10.59
C GLY A 83 0.29 10.35 9.93
N TYR A 84 0.19 9.12 9.45
CA TYR A 84 -1.08 8.55 9.00
C TYR A 84 -1.83 7.96 10.20
N THR A 85 -3.14 8.17 10.24
CA THR A 85 -4.04 7.49 11.17
C THR A 85 -4.48 6.16 10.57
N LYS A 86 -4.19 5.05 11.23
CA LYS A 86 -4.66 3.72 10.83
C LYS A 86 -6.13 3.54 11.19
N LEU A 87 -6.90 2.97 10.27
CA LEU A 87 -8.25 2.46 10.49
C LEU A 87 -8.23 0.92 10.52
N GLU A 88 -9.23 0.31 11.14
CA GLU A 88 -9.40 -1.15 11.09
C GLU A 88 -9.61 -1.60 9.65
N SER A 89 -8.83 -2.59 9.22
CA SER A 89 -8.73 -3.01 7.82
C SER A 89 -9.04 -4.50 7.61
N LYS A 90 -9.19 -5.26 8.69
CA LYS A 90 -9.47 -6.69 8.66
C LYS A 90 -10.97 -6.96 8.67
N CYS A 91 -11.35 -8.03 7.99
CA CYS A 91 -12.72 -8.43 7.66
C CYS A 91 -12.84 -9.96 7.52
N GLY A 92 -11.97 -10.71 8.22
CA GLY A 92 -11.71 -12.13 7.96
C GLY A 92 -10.49 -12.32 7.05
N SER A 93 -10.61 -13.21 6.07
CA SER A 93 -9.53 -13.53 5.12
C SER A 93 -9.52 -12.59 3.91
N ASN A 94 -8.33 -12.35 3.34
CA ASN A 94 -8.15 -11.56 2.11
C ASN A 94 -8.73 -10.13 2.19
N CYS A 95 -8.47 -9.42 3.29
CA CYS A 95 -8.86 -8.04 3.50
C CYS A 95 -7.73 -7.07 3.13
N PHE A 96 -7.92 -5.77 3.34
CA PHE A 96 -6.82 -4.83 3.16
C PHE A 96 -5.74 -5.05 4.23
N ASP A 97 -4.47 -4.97 3.83
CA ASP A 97 -3.35 -5.02 4.79
C ASP A 97 -3.25 -3.72 5.59
N GLY A 98 -3.76 -2.62 5.05
CA GLY A 98 -4.05 -1.43 5.84
C GLY A 98 -5.02 -0.48 5.16
N VAL A 99 -5.73 0.28 5.99
CA VAL A 99 -6.50 1.46 5.58
C VAL A 99 -6.01 2.62 6.43
N TYR A 100 -5.65 3.72 5.78
CA TYR A 100 -5.07 4.87 6.45
C TYR A 100 -5.72 6.17 6.00
N MET A 101 -5.71 7.16 6.90
CA MET A 101 -6.10 8.52 6.62
C MET A 101 -4.97 9.49 6.94
N LYS A 102 -4.79 10.51 6.09
CA LYS A 102 -3.87 11.62 6.35
C LYS A 102 -4.36 12.86 5.63
N ASN A 103 -4.41 14.00 6.31
CA ASN A 103 -4.85 15.29 5.74
C ASN A 103 -6.21 15.20 5.02
N GLY A 104 -7.12 14.41 5.57
CA GLY A 104 -8.43 14.16 4.98
C GLY A 104 -8.43 13.19 3.79
N GLU A 105 -7.30 12.68 3.30
CA GLU A 105 -7.23 11.71 2.21
C GLU A 105 -7.30 10.28 2.74
N ILE A 106 -7.74 9.35 1.88
CA ILE A 106 -7.90 7.93 2.24
C ILE A 106 -6.97 7.09 1.37
N TYR A 107 -6.33 6.11 2.01
CA TYR A 107 -5.37 5.21 1.40
C TYR A 107 -5.73 3.77 1.77
N VAL A 108 -5.95 2.94 0.74
CA VAL A 108 -6.00 1.49 0.92
C VAL A 108 -4.65 0.91 0.51
N VAL A 109 -4.16 -0.04 1.30
CA VAL A 109 -2.81 -0.58 1.19
C VAL A 109 -2.85 -2.10 1.09
N GLU A 110 -2.10 -2.63 0.13
CA GLU A 110 -1.75 -4.05 0.04
C GLU A 110 -0.24 -4.21 0.17
N VAL A 111 0.19 -5.16 0.97
CA VAL A 111 1.59 -5.47 1.25
C VAL A 111 1.93 -6.82 0.64
N LYS A 112 3.02 -6.86 -0.13
CA LYS A 112 3.49 -8.08 -0.79
C LYS A 112 5.00 -8.25 -0.65
N PRO A 113 5.52 -9.48 -0.78
CA PRO A 113 6.94 -9.68 -0.94
C PRO A 113 7.48 -8.89 -2.15
N LEU A 114 8.52 -8.10 -1.93
CA LEU A 114 9.36 -7.59 -3.01
C LEU A 114 10.33 -8.71 -3.41
N LYS A 115 10.12 -9.32 -4.58
CA LYS A 115 10.98 -10.43 -5.01
C LYS A 115 12.41 -9.94 -5.26
N GLU A 116 13.38 -10.85 -5.24
CA GLU A 116 14.81 -10.56 -5.44
C GLU A 116 15.08 -9.74 -6.72
N ARG A 117 14.39 -10.05 -7.82
CA ARG A 117 14.46 -9.29 -9.08
C ARG A 117 13.64 -8.00 -9.09
N GLY A 118 13.13 -7.55 -7.94
CA GLY A 118 12.43 -6.27 -7.78
C GLY A 118 10.97 -6.25 -8.25
N SER A 119 10.32 -7.40 -8.44
CA SER A 119 8.89 -7.47 -8.83
C SER A 119 7.96 -7.70 -7.65
N VAL A 120 6.70 -7.26 -7.78
CA VAL A 120 5.61 -7.58 -6.84
C VAL A 120 4.49 -8.31 -7.59
N LYS A 121 3.91 -9.34 -6.95
CA LYS A 121 2.75 -10.08 -7.48
C LYS A 121 1.58 -9.91 -6.52
N LEU A 122 0.56 -9.19 -6.97
CA LEU A 122 -0.75 -9.16 -6.34
C LEU A 122 -1.47 -10.48 -6.60
N SER A 123 -2.27 -10.93 -5.63
CA SER A 123 -3.14 -12.07 -5.84
C SER A 123 -4.25 -11.72 -6.82
N ASP A 124 -4.72 -12.71 -7.56
CA ASP A 124 -5.82 -12.58 -8.49
C ASP A 124 -6.77 -13.76 -8.32
N ASN A 125 -8.08 -13.50 -8.45
CA ASN A 125 -9.11 -14.50 -8.27
C ASN A 125 -9.84 -14.83 -9.58
N LYS A 126 -9.16 -14.67 -10.72
CA LYS A 126 -9.76 -14.62 -12.07
C LYS A 126 -10.43 -15.89 -12.55
N ASN A 127 -10.32 -16.99 -11.81
CA ASN A 127 -10.91 -18.28 -12.14
C ASN A 127 -11.80 -18.83 -11.02
N SER A 128 -12.20 -17.99 -10.07
CA SER A 128 -13.12 -18.37 -9.00
C SER A 128 -14.58 -18.04 -9.39
N PRO A 129 -15.56 -18.85 -8.95
CA PRO A 129 -16.97 -18.48 -9.03
C PRO A 129 -17.27 -17.11 -8.39
N ASN A 130 -16.45 -16.71 -7.41
CA ASN A 130 -16.48 -15.41 -6.74
C ASN A 130 -15.34 -14.52 -7.25
N ASP A 131 -15.15 -14.41 -8.57
CA ASP A 131 -14.14 -13.53 -9.17
C ASP A 131 -14.40 -12.08 -8.75
N ILE A 132 -13.52 -11.57 -7.91
CA ILE A 132 -13.48 -10.18 -7.44
C ILE A 132 -12.35 -9.39 -8.12
N GLY A 133 -11.70 -10.00 -9.12
CA GLY A 133 -10.58 -9.44 -9.85
C GLY A 133 -9.23 -9.60 -9.16
N VAL A 134 -8.25 -8.86 -9.69
CA VAL A 134 -6.92 -8.71 -9.06
C VAL A 134 -7.07 -7.84 -7.81
N GLN A 135 -6.31 -8.14 -6.75
CA GLN A 135 -6.23 -7.24 -5.59
C GLN A 135 -5.95 -5.80 -6.01
N MET A 136 -6.53 -4.84 -5.28
CA MET A 136 -6.46 -3.40 -5.57
C MET A 136 -7.16 -2.94 -6.86
N SER A 137 -7.79 -3.83 -7.65
CA SER A 137 -8.75 -3.39 -8.67
C SER A 137 -9.98 -2.75 -8.03
N ASP A 138 -10.72 -1.91 -8.77
CA ASP A 138 -11.94 -1.27 -8.23
C ASP A 138 -12.95 -2.31 -7.74
N LYS A 139 -13.17 -3.37 -8.54
CA LYS A 139 -14.04 -4.52 -8.20
C LYS A 139 -13.60 -5.20 -6.90
N TRP A 140 -12.30 -5.37 -6.71
CA TRP A 140 -11.76 -6.00 -5.50
C TRP A 140 -11.96 -5.11 -4.28
N ILE A 141 -11.60 -3.82 -4.38
CA ILE A 141 -11.77 -2.83 -3.31
C ILE A 141 -13.25 -2.76 -2.89
N ASP A 142 -14.16 -2.71 -3.85
CA ASP A 142 -15.60 -2.72 -3.59
C ASP A 142 -16.05 -3.95 -2.81
N SER A 143 -15.61 -5.13 -3.23
CA SER A 143 -15.93 -6.36 -2.52
C SER A 143 -15.38 -6.35 -1.08
N ARG A 144 -14.19 -5.78 -0.84
CA ARG A 144 -13.63 -5.66 0.51
C ARG A 144 -14.35 -4.63 1.37
N ILE A 145 -14.82 -3.53 0.79
CA ILE A 145 -15.66 -2.55 1.48
C ILE A 145 -16.97 -3.22 1.96
N THR A 146 -17.57 -4.07 1.11
CA THR A 146 -18.75 -4.86 1.51
C THR A 146 -18.41 -5.85 2.63
N ALA A 147 -17.31 -6.58 2.52
CA ALA A 147 -16.89 -7.52 3.58
C ALA A 147 -16.60 -6.83 4.93
N LEU A 148 -16.05 -5.60 4.91
CA LEU A 148 -15.89 -4.79 6.12
C LEU A 148 -17.25 -4.40 6.74
N LYS A 149 -18.23 -4.05 5.90
CA LYS A 149 -19.60 -3.69 6.34
C LYS A 149 -20.33 -4.87 6.97
N GLU A 150 -20.09 -6.08 6.46
CA GLU A 150 -20.71 -7.32 6.92
C GLU A 150 -19.94 -7.97 8.08
N SER A 151 -18.85 -7.35 8.54
CA SER A 151 -18.07 -7.85 9.66
C SER A 151 -18.81 -7.68 10.99
N ASN A 152 -18.60 -8.62 11.91
CA ASN A 152 -19.03 -8.48 13.30
C ASN A 152 -18.17 -7.48 14.11
N ASN A 153 -17.06 -6.98 13.54
CA ASN A 153 -16.22 -5.98 14.18
C ASN A 153 -16.75 -4.56 13.89
N ILE A 154 -17.13 -3.84 14.95
CA ILE A 154 -17.69 -2.48 14.84
C ILE A 154 -16.73 -1.48 14.19
N ASP A 155 -15.43 -1.62 14.39
CA ASP A 155 -14.43 -0.72 13.80
C ASP A 155 -14.22 -1.03 12.31
N SER A 156 -14.30 -2.30 11.91
CA SER A 156 -14.37 -2.68 10.50
C SER A 156 -15.60 -2.05 9.82
N VAL A 157 -16.76 -2.10 10.48
CA VAL A 157 -18.00 -1.47 10.00
C VAL A 157 -17.83 0.05 9.86
N LYS A 158 -17.21 0.72 10.84
CA LYS A 158 -16.90 2.17 10.74
C LYS A 158 -15.98 2.48 9.56
N THR A 159 -14.92 1.69 9.35
CA THR A 159 -14.05 1.86 8.17
C THR A 159 -14.84 1.70 6.88
N SER A 160 -15.75 0.72 6.81
CA SER A 160 -16.61 0.52 5.64
C SER A 160 -17.47 1.75 5.35
N ALA A 161 -18.02 2.40 6.38
CA ALA A 161 -18.85 3.58 6.24
C ALA A 161 -18.04 4.78 5.73
N ILE A 162 -16.81 4.96 6.21
CA ILE A 162 -15.88 5.99 5.71
C ILE A 162 -15.59 5.78 4.21
N LEU A 163 -15.27 4.54 3.81
CA LEU A 163 -14.96 4.21 2.42
C LEU A 163 -16.20 4.34 1.51
N GLN A 164 -17.38 3.92 1.96
CA GLN A 164 -18.63 4.11 1.23
C GLN A 164 -18.98 5.58 1.05
N LYS A 165 -18.85 6.39 2.12
CA LYS A 165 -19.05 7.83 2.04
C LYS A 165 -18.08 8.47 1.05
N ALA A 166 -16.81 8.09 1.07
CA ALA A 166 -15.83 8.59 0.11
C ALA A 166 -16.24 8.27 -1.34
N LYS A 167 -16.74 7.05 -1.60
CA LYS A 167 -17.29 6.70 -2.92
C LYS A 167 -18.48 7.59 -3.30
N LEU A 168 -19.48 7.73 -2.42
CA LEU A 168 -20.67 8.54 -2.68
C LEU A 168 -20.32 10.00 -2.96
N ASP A 169 -19.38 10.55 -2.18
CA ASP A 169 -18.90 11.93 -2.30
C ASP A 169 -17.89 12.11 -3.46
N LYS A 170 -17.63 11.04 -4.25
CA LYS A 170 -16.60 11.01 -5.32
C LYS A 170 -15.21 11.45 -4.85
N LYS A 171 -14.92 11.23 -3.58
CA LYS A 171 -13.64 11.52 -2.96
C LYS A 171 -12.63 10.43 -3.33
N PRO A 172 -11.39 10.79 -3.69
CA PRO A 172 -10.36 9.81 -4.00
C PRO A 172 -10.10 8.79 -2.89
N ILE A 173 -10.07 7.52 -3.27
CA ILE A 173 -9.50 6.44 -2.47
C ILE A 173 -8.19 6.03 -3.15
N ASN A 174 -7.06 6.44 -2.57
CA ASN A 174 -5.73 6.18 -3.12
C ASN A 174 -5.33 4.73 -2.91
N LYS A 175 -4.73 4.12 -3.94
CA LYS A 175 -4.35 2.70 -3.93
C LYS A 175 -2.85 2.57 -3.86
N ILE A 176 -2.34 2.02 -2.76
CA ILE A 176 -0.91 1.85 -2.56
C ILE A 176 -0.58 0.37 -2.45
N VAL A 177 0.50 -0.04 -3.12
CA VAL A 177 1.14 -1.34 -2.88
C VAL A 177 2.48 -1.10 -2.21
N VAL A 178 2.77 -1.89 -1.18
CA VAL A 178 4.08 -1.91 -0.54
C VAL A 178 4.76 -3.24 -0.84
N GLY A 179 5.85 -3.18 -1.60
CA GLY A 179 6.75 -4.31 -1.76
C GLY A 179 7.78 -4.31 -0.64
N VAL A 180 7.87 -5.39 0.14
CA VAL A 180 8.84 -5.51 1.24
C VAL A 180 9.70 -6.76 1.09
N ASN A 181 11.02 -6.58 1.19
CA ASN A 181 11.98 -7.65 1.38
C ASN A 181 12.91 -7.34 2.54
N GLU A 182 13.92 -8.17 2.77
CA GLU A 182 14.88 -8.04 3.85
C GLU A 182 15.76 -6.79 3.79
N LYS A 183 15.88 -6.16 2.61
CA LYS A 183 16.77 -5.01 2.37
C LYS A 183 16.04 -3.68 2.39
N ARG A 184 14.81 -3.64 1.86
CA ARG A 184 14.06 -2.39 1.66
C ARG A 184 12.55 -2.63 1.54
N ALA A 185 11.82 -1.56 1.80
CA ALA A 185 10.40 -1.45 1.50
C ALA A 185 10.20 -0.37 0.43
N VAL A 186 9.27 -0.60 -0.51
CA VAL A 186 9.00 0.30 -1.63
C VAL A 186 7.50 0.48 -1.77
N THR A 187 7.04 1.73 -1.78
CA THR A 187 5.65 2.08 -2.08
C THR A 187 5.46 2.33 -3.57
N LEU A 188 4.30 1.92 -4.09
CA LEU A 188 3.87 2.11 -5.47
C LEU A 188 2.46 2.65 -5.46
N ASN A 189 2.22 3.74 -6.18
CA ASN A 189 0.87 4.27 -6.36
C ASN A 189 0.22 3.59 -7.58
N LEU A 190 -0.93 2.92 -7.38
CA LEU A 190 -1.71 2.30 -8.46
C LEU A 190 -2.81 3.24 -9.01
N GLY A 191 -2.80 4.50 -8.60
CA GLY A 191 -3.82 5.49 -8.88
C GLY A 191 -4.93 5.48 -7.83
N GLN A 192 -6.08 6.00 -8.23
CA GLN A 192 -7.25 6.13 -7.38
C GLN A 192 -8.33 5.14 -7.79
N MET A 193 -9.17 4.75 -6.83
CA MET A 193 -10.37 4.01 -7.14
C MET A 193 -11.27 4.85 -8.04
N ARG A 194 -11.73 4.28 -9.16
CA ARG A 194 -12.67 4.96 -10.05
C ARG A 194 -14.07 4.77 -9.48
N VAL A 195 -14.63 5.84 -8.94
CA VAL A 195 -16.06 5.88 -8.63
C VAL A 195 -16.79 6.05 -9.97
N LYS A 196 -17.55 5.04 -10.38
CA LYS A 196 -18.46 5.13 -11.53
C LYS A 196 -19.81 5.64 -11.06
#